data_AF-A0A4Q5UIA9-F1
#
_entry.id   AF-A0A4Q5UIA9-F1
#
_cell.length_a   1.000
_cell.length_b   1.000
_cell.length_c   1.000
_cell.angle_alpha   90.00
_cell.angle_beta   90.00
_cell.angle_gamma   90.00
#
_symmetry.space_group_name_H-M   'P 1'
#
loop_
_entity.id
_entity.type
_entity.pdbx_description
1 polymer ?
#
loop_
_entity_poly.entity_id
_entity_poly.type
_entity_poly.pdbx_seq_one_letter_code
_entity_poly.pdbx_strand_id
1 'polypeptide(L)'
;MKKIRSFAVLNLLFLLVQVCCSYGSQAGWFAGKTMGEISDLYPSLFTPSGFTFSIWGLIYTALLVMCIRQLVFSFRFGREQESNQEVLRIGPWFILNNIFTIAWIVCWTNQQISTATVLIIGQLLTLAIIHLRLDIHERIRSLGSKALTQSPLSIYFGWINVATIANIAVYLVATGWKGAGMDFTPDTWAKIMVMVAGVITVMVVFVRSNVLFGLVLVWALWGMMKKHTEPAYADLREVIWMTMAVVAAVCAIQFIANLVWRGRTKGKVVTE
;
A
#
# COMPACT_ATOMS: atom_id res chain seq x y z
N MET A 1 -7.04 -1.77 29.86
CA MET A 1 -5.64 -1.44 29.51
C MET A 1 -4.79 -2.63 29.06
N LYS A 2 -4.79 -3.79 29.76
CA LYS A 2 -3.94 -4.97 29.43
C LYS A 2 -3.98 -5.38 27.94
N LYS A 3 -5.18 -5.48 27.35
CA LYS A 3 -5.37 -5.82 25.93
C LYS A 3 -4.72 -4.81 24.96
N ILE A 4 -4.82 -3.51 25.27
CA ILE A 4 -4.26 -2.43 24.44
C ILE A 4 -2.73 -2.52 24.43
N ARG A 5 -2.13 -2.65 25.61
CA ARG A 5 -0.68 -2.81 25.76
C ARG A 5 -0.17 -4.05 25.04
N SER A 6 -0.88 -5.17 25.18
CA SER A 6 -0.55 -6.40 24.45
C SER A 6 -0.59 -6.21 22.94
N PHE A 7 -1.64 -5.61 22.38
CA PHE A 7 -1.68 -5.33 20.94
C PHE A 7 -0.63 -4.33 20.49
N ALA A 8 -0.35 -3.27 21.25
CA ALA A 8 0.69 -2.30 20.88
C ALA A 8 2.09 -2.94 20.86
N VAL A 9 2.41 -3.79 21.85
CA VAL A 9 3.67 -4.55 21.89
C VAL A 9 3.74 -5.54 20.72
N LEU A 10 2.68 -6.31 20.47
CA LEU A 10 2.65 -7.28 19.39
C LEU A 10 2.73 -6.61 18.01
N ASN A 11 2.04 -5.48 17.79
CA ASN A 11 2.12 -4.72 16.55
C ASN A 11 3.56 -4.27 16.27
N LEU A 12 4.26 -3.74 17.29
CA LEU A 12 5.66 -3.35 17.13
C LEU A 12 6.55 -4.56 16.86
N LEU A 13 6.40 -5.64 17.64
CA LEU A 13 7.21 -6.85 17.50
C LEU A 13 7.09 -7.46 16.11
N PHE A 14 5.86 -7.67 15.64
CA PHE A 14 5.62 -8.27 14.31
C PHE A 14 6.10 -7.35 13.18
N LEU A 15 5.98 -6.03 13.33
CA LEU A 15 6.57 -5.08 12.39
C LEU A 15 8.09 -5.18 12.34
N LEU A 16 8.75 -5.27 13.50
CA LEU A 16 10.21 -5.43 13.54
C LEU A 16 10.64 -6.75 12.89
N VAL A 17 9.95 -7.85 13.15
CA VAL A 17 10.21 -9.14 12.49
C VAL A 17 10.00 -9.02 10.98
N GLN A 18 8.90 -8.41 10.54
CA GLN A 18 8.61 -8.19 9.12
C GLN A 18 9.72 -7.39 8.44
N VAL A 19 10.15 -6.28 9.04
CA VAL A 19 11.20 -5.41 8.52
C VAL A 19 12.53 -6.17 8.44
N CYS A 20 12.89 -6.92 9.49
CA CYS A 20 14.08 -7.79 9.48
C CYS A 20 14.01 -8.83 8.36
N CYS A 21 12.88 -9.51 8.15
CA CYS A 21 12.70 -10.45 7.04
C CYS A 21 12.81 -9.75 5.68
N SER A 22 12.27 -8.55 5.54
CA SER A 22 12.36 -7.80 4.28
C SER A 22 13.81 -7.44 3.94
N TYR A 23 14.57 -6.85 4.87
CA TYR A 23 15.98 -6.55 4.63
C TYR A 23 16.83 -7.81 4.50
N GLY A 24 16.52 -8.85 5.27
CA GLY A 24 17.16 -10.16 5.18
C GLY A 24 16.99 -10.83 3.82
N SER A 25 15.81 -10.69 3.19
CA SER A 25 15.60 -11.17 1.82
C SER A 25 16.46 -10.45 0.78
N GLN A 26 16.74 -9.15 0.98
CA GLN A 26 17.65 -8.41 0.11
C GLN A 26 19.12 -8.82 0.33
N ALA A 27 19.45 -9.40 1.47
CA ALA A 27 20.73 -10.04 1.76
C ALA A 27 20.77 -11.53 1.37
N GLY A 28 19.72 -12.05 0.72
CA GLY A 28 19.66 -13.44 0.23
C GLY A 28 19.38 -14.51 1.29
N TRP A 29 18.89 -14.17 2.49
CA TRP A 29 18.74 -15.10 3.62
C TRP A 29 17.88 -16.35 3.34
N PHE A 30 16.87 -16.25 2.47
CA PHE A 30 15.89 -17.32 2.30
C PHE A 30 16.19 -18.28 1.14
N ALA A 31 16.62 -17.75 -0.01
CA ALA A 31 16.80 -18.53 -1.23
C ALA A 31 18.01 -18.07 -2.06
N GLY A 32 18.91 -17.26 -1.47
CA GLY A 32 20.08 -16.71 -2.16
C GLY A 32 19.77 -15.66 -3.25
N LYS A 33 18.49 -15.33 -3.46
CA LYS A 33 18.01 -14.32 -4.41
C LYS A 33 17.19 -13.24 -3.71
N THR A 34 17.33 -12.02 -4.19
CA THR A 34 16.57 -10.84 -3.77
C THR A 34 15.17 -10.81 -4.41
N MET A 35 14.30 -9.95 -3.88
CA MET A 35 12.95 -9.76 -4.43
C MET A 35 12.97 -9.29 -5.89
N GLY A 36 13.92 -8.40 -6.21
CA GLY A 36 14.11 -7.85 -7.55
C GLY A 36 14.55 -8.92 -8.54
N GLU A 37 15.52 -9.74 -8.16
CA GLU A 37 16.02 -10.84 -9.01
C GLU A 37 14.93 -11.85 -9.33
N ILE A 38 14.07 -12.21 -8.35
CA ILE A 38 12.90 -13.06 -8.65
C ILE A 38 11.94 -12.36 -9.61
N SER A 39 11.68 -11.07 -9.44
CA SER A 39 10.82 -10.32 -10.35
C SER A 39 11.40 -10.26 -11.77
N ASP A 40 12.72 -10.23 -11.94
CA ASP A 40 13.37 -10.18 -13.25
C ASP A 40 13.29 -11.52 -14.00
N LEU A 41 13.05 -12.63 -13.29
CA LEU A 41 12.77 -13.93 -13.92
C LEU A 41 11.42 -13.98 -14.64
N TYR A 42 10.48 -13.10 -14.28
CA TYR A 42 9.13 -13.06 -14.82
C TYR A 42 8.87 -11.69 -15.47
N PRO A 43 9.26 -11.49 -16.74
CA PRO A 43 9.16 -10.19 -17.39
C PRO A 43 7.70 -9.77 -17.53
N SER A 44 7.31 -8.79 -16.73
CA SER A 44 6.00 -8.15 -16.76
C SER A 44 6.15 -6.67 -17.11
N LEU A 45 5.39 -6.23 -18.11
CA LEU A 45 5.33 -4.82 -18.51
C LEU A 45 4.62 -3.94 -17.46
N PHE A 46 3.86 -4.52 -16.53
CA PHE A 46 3.31 -3.77 -15.40
C PHE A 46 4.35 -3.48 -14.30
N THR A 47 5.36 -4.34 -14.14
CA THR A 47 6.35 -4.20 -13.07
C THR A 47 7.19 -2.94 -13.28
N PRO A 48 7.22 -1.99 -12.32
CA PRO A 48 7.98 -0.76 -12.45
C PRO A 48 9.50 -0.99 -12.34
N SER A 49 10.28 0.07 -12.54
CA SER A 49 11.74 0.05 -12.31
C SER A 49 12.10 -0.27 -10.85
N GLY A 50 13.29 -0.84 -10.63
CA GLY A 50 13.75 -1.28 -9.31
C GLY A 50 13.77 -0.17 -8.24
N PHE A 51 14.09 1.08 -8.59
CA PHE A 51 14.09 2.18 -7.63
C PHE A 51 12.70 2.46 -7.04
N THR A 52 11.62 2.10 -7.74
CA THR A 52 10.24 2.34 -7.31
C THR A 52 9.92 1.62 -5.99
N PHE A 53 10.59 0.49 -5.75
CA PHE A 53 10.47 -0.28 -4.51
C PHE A 53 11.11 0.42 -3.29
N SER A 54 11.83 1.54 -3.46
CA SER A 54 12.33 2.37 -2.35
C SER A 54 11.20 2.95 -1.48
N ILE A 55 9.96 2.98 -1.97
CA ILE A 55 8.77 3.34 -1.18
C ILE A 55 8.61 2.48 0.08
N TRP A 56 9.14 1.26 0.10
CA TRP A 56 9.15 0.41 1.28
C TRP A 56 9.90 1.05 2.46
N GLY A 57 10.98 1.80 2.20
CA GLY A 57 11.68 2.56 3.23
C GLY A 57 10.74 3.58 3.91
N LEU A 58 10.00 4.35 3.11
CA LEU A 58 9.00 5.30 3.60
C LEU A 58 7.89 4.59 4.40
N ILE A 59 7.35 3.49 3.87
CA ILE A 59 6.30 2.70 4.54
C ILE A 59 6.79 2.16 5.88
N TYR A 60 7.96 1.53 5.92
CA TYR A 60 8.49 0.94 7.16
C TYR A 60 8.81 1.99 8.21
N THR A 61 9.40 3.12 7.82
CA THR A 61 9.61 4.24 8.75
C THR A 61 8.29 4.78 9.29
N ALA A 62 7.30 5.00 8.42
CA ALA A 62 6.00 5.53 8.83
C ALA A 62 5.23 4.58 9.76
N LEU A 63 5.24 3.28 9.47
CA LEU A 63 4.63 2.25 10.32
C LEU A 63 5.37 2.07 11.64
N LEU A 64 6.69 2.20 11.65
CA LEU A 64 7.48 2.12 12.88
C LEU A 64 7.14 3.27 13.82
N VAL A 65 7.08 4.50 13.30
CA VAL A 65 6.67 5.69 14.07
C VAL A 65 5.23 5.51 14.61
N MET A 66 4.32 4.97 13.80
CA MET A 66 2.96 4.63 14.24
C MET A 66 2.98 3.65 15.43
N CYS A 67 3.69 2.54 15.31
CA CYS A 67 3.78 1.51 16.35
C CYS A 67 4.44 2.04 17.64
N ILE A 68 5.50 2.85 17.53
CA ILE A 68 6.15 3.49 18.69
C ILE A 68 5.16 4.42 19.40
N ARG A 69 4.41 5.24 18.65
CA ARG A 69 3.39 6.12 19.23
C ARG A 69 2.33 5.32 19.98
N GLN A 70 1.79 4.27 19.34
CA GLN A 70 0.79 3.39 19.96
C GLN A 70 1.33 2.74 21.24
N LEU A 71 2.57 2.27 21.22
CA LEU A 71 3.23 1.68 22.38
C LEU A 71 3.35 2.69 23.52
N VAL A 72 3.97 3.86 23.27
CA VAL A 72 4.16 4.91 24.28
C VAL A 72 2.83 5.33 24.88
N PHE A 73 1.79 5.52 24.06
CA PHE A 73 0.48 5.97 24.52
C PHE A 73 -0.27 4.90 25.33
N SER A 74 -0.02 3.60 25.06
CA SER A 74 -0.62 2.49 25.81
C SER A 74 -0.11 2.38 27.26
N PHE A 75 1.08 2.91 27.54
CA PHE A 75 1.68 2.94 28.87
C PHE A 75 1.51 4.28 29.58
N ARG A 76 1.41 5.39 28.84
CA ARG A 76 1.28 6.75 29.41
C ARG A 76 -0.17 7.21 29.65
N PHE A 77 -1.12 6.78 28.82
CA PHE A 77 -2.48 7.31 28.84
C PHE A 77 -3.54 6.23 29.06
N GLY A 78 -4.74 6.66 29.48
CA GLY A 78 -5.90 5.80 29.71
C GLY A 78 -6.53 5.26 28.42
N ARG A 79 -7.57 4.44 28.59
CA ARG A 79 -8.29 3.78 27.48
C ARG A 79 -8.91 4.77 26.50
N GLU A 80 -9.45 5.87 27.02
CA GLU A 80 -10.18 6.87 26.24
C GLU A 80 -9.30 7.70 25.31
N GLN A 81 -7.97 7.59 25.45
CA GLN A 81 -7.07 8.27 24.54
C GLN A 81 -7.24 7.73 23.11
N GLU A 82 -7.37 8.63 22.13
CA GLU A 82 -7.66 8.29 20.73
C GLU A 82 -6.72 7.22 20.18
N SER A 83 -5.41 7.33 20.44
CA SER A 83 -4.40 6.33 20.03
C SER A 83 -4.68 4.93 20.57
N ASN A 84 -5.19 4.83 21.80
CA ASN A 84 -5.48 3.56 22.44
C ASN A 84 -6.77 2.94 21.89
N GLN A 85 -7.74 3.77 21.51
CA GLN A 85 -8.93 3.33 20.78
C GLN A 85 -8.59 2.85 19.36
N GLU A 86 -7.66 3.51 18.67
CA GLU A 86 -7.15 3.08 17.36
C GLU A 86 -6.50 1.70 17.43
N VAL A 87 -5.67 1.44 18.46
CA VAL A 87 -5.06 0.10 18.69
C VAL A 87 -6.14 -0.98 18.83
N LEU A 88 -7.24 -0.70 19.55
CA LEU A 88 -8.33 -1.65 19.70
C LEU A 88 -9.10 -1.89 18.39
N ARG A 89 -9.30 -0.84 17.59
CA ARG A 89 -9.97 -0.93 16.28
C ARG A 89 -9.14 -1.68 15.25
N ILE A 90 -7.82 -1.45 15.23
CA ILE A 90 -6.86 -2.24 14.45
C ILE A 90 -6.90 -3.70 14.91
N GLY A 91 -6.86 -3.93 16.23
CA GLY A 91 -6.96 -5.26 16.82
C GLY A 91 -5.88 -6.22 16.27
N PRO A 92 -6.22 -7.50 16.02
CA PRO A 92 -5.25 -8.49 15.53
C PRO A 92 -4.93 -8.37 14.04
N TRP A 93 -5.62 -7.51 13.29
CA TRP A 93 -5.52 -7.48 11.83
C TRP A 93 -4.15 -7.00 11.34
N PHE A 94 -3.50 -6.10 12.08
CA PHE A 94 -2.14 -5.66 11.73
C PHE A 94 -1.13 -6.78 11.96
N ILE A 95 -1.26 -7.53 13.06
CA ILE A 95 -0.43 -8.72 13.31
C ILE A 95 -0.59 -9.73 12.18
N LEU A 96 -1.84 -10.03 11.79
CA LEU A 96 -2.11 -10.95 10.69
C LEU A 96 -1.57 -10.45 9.34
N ASN A 97 -1.66 -9.14 9.08
CA ASN A 97 -1.06 -8.53 7.89
C ASN A 97 0.47 -8.71 7.85
N ASN A 98 1.15 -8.51 8.98
CA ASN A 98 2.60 -8.72 9.09
C ASN A 98 2.96 -10.20 8.89
N ILE A 99 2.17 -11.15 9.42
CA ILE A 99 2.35 -12.59 9.19
C ILE A 99 2.22 -12.92 7.70
N PHE A 100 1.17 -12.43 7.03
CA PHE A 100 1.04 -12.61 5.58
C PHE A 100 2.20 -11.99 4.80
N THR A 101 2.74 -10.87 5.28
CA THR A 101 3.89 -10.22 4.65
C THR A 101 5.17 -11.04 4.80
N ILE A 102 5.45 -11.56 6.00
CA ILE A 102 6.59 -12.43 6.25
C ILE A 102 6.48 -13.73 5.42
N ALA A 103 5.31 -14.38 5.44
CA ALA A 103 5.06 -15.57 4.65
C ALA A 103 5.21 -15.28 3.14
N TRP A 104 4.71 -14.13 2.68
CA TRP A 104 4.85 -13.71 1.29
C TRP A 104 6.31 -13.56 0.89
N ILE A 105 7.13 -12.94 1.73
CA ILE A 105 8.58 -12.76 1.50
C ILE A 105 9.25 -14.13 1.27
N VAL A 106 8.96 -15.10 2.14
CA VAL A 106 9.53 -16.46 2.06
C VAL A 106 9.05 -17.18 0.80
N CYS A 107 7.74 -17.17 0.52
CA CYS A 107 7.19 -17.83 -0.66
C CYS A 107 7.69 -17.19 -1.98
N TRP A 108 7.74 -15.86 -2.05
CA TRP A 108 8.20 -15.14 -3.23
C TRP A 108 9.66 -15.46 -3.55
N THR A 109 10.55 -15.35 -2.55
CA THR A 109 11.98 -15.67 -2.72
C THR A 109 12.23 -17.13 -3.12
N ASN A 110 11.37 -18.05 -2.67
CA ASN A 110 11.39 -19.46 -3.06
C ASN A 110 10.61 -19.76 -4.37
N GLN A 111 10.24 -18.73 -5.15
CA GLN A 111 9.53 -18.87 -6.43
C GLN A 111 8.16 -19.59 -6.31
N GLN A 112 7.56 -19.63 -5.12
CA GLN A 112 6.19 -20.12 -4.92
C GLN A 112 5.18 -19.03 -5.30
N ILE A 113 5.17 -18.64 -6.58
CA ILE A 113 4.45 -17.45 -7.09
C ILE A 113 2.95 -17.52 -6.83
N SER A 114 2.32 -18.69 -7.01
CA SER A 114 0.88 -18.88 -6.73
C SER A 114 0.56 -18.60 -5.25
N THR A 115 1.34 -19.18 -4.34
CA THR A 115 1.17 -19.00 -2.89
C THR A 115 1.43 -17.56 -2.49
N ALA A 116 2.49 -16.94 -3.02
CA ALA A 116 2.78 -15.53 -2.81
C ALA A 116 1.60 -14.65 -3.28
N THR A 117 1.00 -14.93 -4.43
CA THR A 117 -0.16 -14.19 -4.93
C THR A 117 -1.36 -14.25 -3.96
N VAL A 118 -1.64 -15.44 -3.39
CA VAL A 118 -2.68 -15.58 -2.36
C VAL A 118 -2.33 -14.81 -1.09
N LEU A 119 -1.07 -14.84 -0.66
CA LEU A 119 -0.62 -14.17 0.56
C LEU A 119 -0.71 -12.64 0.44
N ILE A 120 -0.41 -12.06 -0.73
CA ILE A 120 -0.55 -10.61 -0.91
C ILE A 120 -2.02 -10.18 -1.01
N ILE A 121 -2.92 -11.04 -1.49
CA ILE A 121 -4.36 -10.82 -1.36
C ILE A 121 -4.77 -10.83 0.12
N GLY A 122 -4.21 -11.73 0.93
CA GLY A 122 -4.37 -11.71 2.39
C GLY A 122 -3.92 -10.40 3.04
N GLN A 123 -2.79 -9.84 2.60
CA GLN A 123 -2.34 -8.51 3.03
C GLN A 123 -3.33 -7.42 2.64
N LEU A 124 -3.83 -7.44 1.40
CA LEU A 124 -4.81 -6.48 0.91
C LEU A 124 -6.12 -6.51 1.73
N LEU A 125 -6.66 -7.71 1.98
CA LEU A 125 -7.89 -7.90 2.75
C LEU A 125 -7.74 -7.43 4.20
N THR A 126 -6.63 -7.78 4.85
CA THR A 126 -6.36 -7.35 6.22
C THR A 126 -6.23 -5.82 6.32
N LEU A 127 -5.57 -5.16 5.35
CA LEU A 127 -5.51 -3.70 5.31
C LEU A 127 -6.85 -3.05 5.01
N ALA A 128 -7.66 -3.63 4.12
CA ALA A 128 -9.02 -3.16 3.87
C ALA A 128 -9.87 -3.20 5.14
N ILE A 129 -9.80 -4.30 5.91
CA ILE A 129 -10.49 -4.41 7.21
C ILE A 129 -9.99 -3.36 8.20
N ILE A 130 -8.68 -3.12 8.28
CA ILE A 130 -8.11 -2.07 9.14
C ILE A 130 -8.66 -0.69 8.73
N HIS A 131 -8.70 -0.38 7.44
CA HIS A 131 -9.23 0.89 6.92
C HIS A 131 -10.69 1.10 7.27
N LEU A 132 -11.51 0.05 7.12
CA LEU A 132 -12.93 0.08 7.48
C LEU A 132 -13.14 0.25 8.98
N ARG A 133 -12.38 -0.46 9.82
CA ARG A 133 -12.53 -0.42 11.29
C ARG A 133 -12.05 0.89 11.91
N LEU A 134 -11.02 1.50 11.34
CA LEU A 134 -10.52 2.80 11.79
C LEU A 134 -11.37 3.96 11.29
N ASP A 135 -12.22 3.71 10.30
CA ASP A 135 -12.89 4.72 9.48
C ASP A 135 -11.86 5.74 8.96
N ILE A 136 -10.87 5.24 8.24
CA ILE A 136 -9.77 6.07 7.73
C ILE A 136 -10.36 7.19 6.86
N HIS A 137 -9.93 8.43 7.15
CA HIS A 137 -10.44 9.72 6.64
C HIS A 137 -11.76 10.22 7.24
N GLU A 138 -12.21 9.64 8.36
CA GLU A 138 -13.16 10.30 9.24
C GLU A 138 -12.64 11.70 9.60
N ARG A 139 -13.45 12.71 9.29
CA ARG A 139 -12.95 14.09 9.18
C ARG A 139 -12.64 14.72 10.55
N ILE A 140 -13.28 14.22 11.61
CA ILE A 140 -13.16 14.67 13.01
C ILE A 140 -12.14 13.81 13.77
N ARG A 141 -10.89 13.82 13.30
CA ARG A 141 -9.77 13.12 13.95
C ARG A 141 -8.63 14.08 14.23
N SER A 142 -7.87 13.82 15.29
CA SER A 142 -6.75 14.68 15.67
C SER A 142 -5.66 14.71 14.59
N LEU A 143 -4.83 15.77 14.60
CA LEU A 143 -3.67 15.83 13.71
C LEU A 143 -2.71 14.66 13.95
N GLY A 144 -2.56 14.21 15.20
CA GLY A 144 -1.75 13.05 15.56
C GLY A 144 -2.27 11.75 14.94
N SER A 145 -3.58 11.49 15.01
CA SER A 145 -4.22 10.35 14.34
C SER A 145 -4.02 10.40 12.82
N LYS A 146 -4.29 11.55 12.21
CA LYS A 146 -4.17 11.73 10.76
C LYS A 146 -2.74 11.51 10.28
N ALA A 147 -1.76 12.15 10.92
CA ALA A 147 -0.36 12.09 10.49
C ALA A 147 0.32 10.76 10.85
N LEU A 148 0.05 10.21 12.03
CA LEU A 148 0.84 9.09 12.59
C LEU A 148 0.08 7.76 12.62
N THR A 149 -1.14 7.68 12.07
CA THR A 149 -1.88 6.41 11.95
C THR A 149 -2.60 6.30 10.62
N GLN A 150 -3.42 7.28 10.24
CA GLN A 150 -4.15 7.21 8.97
C GLN A 150 -3.22 7.33 7.76
N SER A 151 -2.25 8.25 7.81
CA SER A 151 -1.31 8.46 6.69
C SER A 151 -0.40 7.25 6.43
N PRO A 152 0.30 6.67 7.43
CA PRO A 152 1.10 5.46 7.24
C PRO A 152 0.29 4.30 6.66
N LEU A 153 -0.90 4.04 7.22
CA LEU A 153 -1.77 2.96 6.75
C LEU A 153 -2.30 3.21 5.33
N SER A 154 -2.58 4.47 4.97
CA SER A 154 -3.04 4.83 3.63
C SER A 154 -1.95 4.64 2.56
N ILE A 155 -0.72 5.06 2.86
CA ILE A 155 0.42 4.86 1.97
C ILE A 155 0.67 3.35 1.80
N TYR A 156 0.65 2.60 2.90
CA TYR A 156 0.86 1.16 2.87
C TYR A 156 -0.24 0.45 2.05
N PHE A 157 -1.51 0.82 2.24
CA PHE A 157 -2.63 0.23 1.50
C PHE A 157 -2.60 0.58 0.01
N GLY A 158 -2.25 1.82 -0.35
CA GLY A 158 -2.02 2.21 -1.74
C GLY A 158 -0.95 1.34 -2.40
N TRP A 159 0.16 1.12 -1.70
CA TRP A 159 1.26 0.31 -2.24
C TRP A 159 0.88 -1.17 -2.37
N ILE A 160 0.20 -1.74 -1.38
CA ILE A 160 -0.25 -3.13 -1.47
C ILE A 160 -1.23 -3.33 -2.63
N ASN A 161 -2.09 -2.36 -2.97
CA ASN A 161 -2.93 -2.48 -4.17
C ASN A 161 -2.10 -2.58 -5.46
N VAL A 162 -1.09 -1.70 -5.61
CA VAL A 162 -0.17 -1.75 -6.75
C VAL A 162 0.59 -3.08 -6.77
N ALA A 163 1.11 -3.51 -5.62
CA ALA A 163 1.88 -4.74 -5.48
C ALA A 163 1.03 -5.99 -5.77
N THR A 164 -0.25 -6.00 -5.38
CA THR A 164 -1.19 -7.07 -5.72
C THR A 164 -1.36 -7.19 -7.24
N ILE A 165 -1.55 -6.08 -7.95
CA ILE A 165 -1.67 -6.09 -9.42
C ILE A 165 -0.38 -6.58 -10.07
N ALA A 166 0.78 -6.13 -9.57
CA ALA A 166 2.08 -6.62 -10.05
C ALA A 166 2.31 -8.12 -9.78
N ASN A 167 1.89 -8.62 -8.61
CA ASN A 167 1.95 -10.05 -8.28
C ASN A 167 1.06 -10.88 -9.20
N ILE A 168 -0.15 -10.39 -9.49
CA ILE A 168 -1.05 -11.03 -10.46
C ILE A 168 -0.38 -11.05 -11.84
N ALA A 169 0.22 -9.94 -12.27
CA ALA A 169 0.93 -9.88 -13.55
C ALA A 169 2.05 -10.93 -13.63
N VAL A 170 2.88 -11.04 -12.59
CA VAL A 170 3.94 -12.04 -12.49
C VAL A 170 3.38 -13.47 -12.45
N TYR A 171 2.28 -13.70 -11.73
CA TYR A 171 1.60 -15.01 -11.69
C TYR A 171 1.09 -15.45 -13.06
N LEU A 172 0.49 -14.53 -13.83
CA LEU A 172 0.01 -14.82 -15.19
C LEU A 172 1.17 -15.19 -16.12
N VAL A 173 2.30 -14.50 -16.00
CA VAL A 173 3.53 -14.83 -16.74
C VAL A 173 4.08 -16.20 -16.29
N ALA A 174 4.19 -16.43 -14.99
CA ALA A 174 4.74 -17.65 -14.40
C ALA A 174 3.94 -18.91 -14.76
N THR A 175 2.63 -18.78 -14.95
CA THR A 175 1.74 -19.89 -15.34
C THR A 175 1.60 -20.05 -16.86
N GLY A 176 2.25 -19.20 -17.65
CA GLY A 176 2.14 -19.21 -19.11
C GLY A 176 0.73 -18.91 -19.60
N TRP A 177 -0.05 -18.13 -18.85
CA TRP A 177 -1.45 -17.88 -19.17
C TRP A 177 -1.60 -17.10 -20.48
N LYS A 178 -2.39 -17.64 -21.41
CA LYS A 178 -2.59 -17.10 -22.76
C LYS A 178 -3.89 -16.29 -22.90
N GLY A 179 -4.26 -15.49 -21.89
CA GLY A 179 -5.37 -14.54 -22.01
C GLY A 179 -6.78 -15.15 -22.08
N ALA A 180 -6.99 -16.35 -21.53
CA ALA A 180 -8.30 -17.04 -21.51
C ALA A 180 -8.99 -17.16 -22.90
N GLY A 181 -8.21 -17.36 -23.96
CA GLY A 181 -8.72 -17.48 -25.34
C GLY A 181 -8.89 -16.14 -26.06
N MET A 182 -8.53 -15.03 -25.43
CA MET A 182 -8.37 -13.72 -26.07
C MET A 182 -6.89 -13.54 -26.41
N ASP A 183 -6.56 -13.24 -27.67
CA ASP A 183 -5.18 -13.03 -28.16
C ASP A 183 -4.57 -11.70 -27.67
N PHE A 184 -4.60 -11.47 -26.36
CA PHE A 184 -4.03 -10.27 -25.76
C PHE A 184 -2.52 -10.41 -25.60
N THR A 185 -1.81 -9.44 -26.17
CA THR A 185 -0.36 -9.31 -26.02
C THR A 185 0.01 -8.87 -24.59
N PRO A 186 1.27 -9.07 -24.16
CA PRO A 186 1.75 -8.53 -22.88
C PRO A 186 1.53 -7.02 -22.72
N ASP A 187 1.60 -6.28 -23.83
CA ASP A 187 1.34 -4.84 -23.88
C ASP A 187 -0.12 -4.51 -23.55
N THR A 188 -1.08 -5.22 -24.18
CA THR A 188 -2.51 -5.07 -23.87
C THR A 188 -2.81 -5.37 -22.40
N TRP A 189 -2.19 -6.42 -21.85
CA TRP A 189 -2.35 -6.76 -20.43
C TRP A 189 -1.84 -5.67 -19.49
N ALA A 190 -0.68 -5.09 -19.78
CA ALA A 190 -0.15 -3.99 -18.99
C ALA A 190 -1.06 -2.75 -19.04
N LYS A 191 -1.58 -2.40 -20.21
CA LYS A 191 -2.56 -1.31 -20.37
C LYS A 191 -3.82 -1.57 -19.53
N ILE A 192 -4.38 -2.78 -19.57
CA ILE A 192 -5.54 -3.18 -18.75
C ILE A 192 -5.23 -3.02 -17.26
N MET A 193 -4.08 -3.53 -16.81
CA MET A 193 -3.67 -3.44 -15.40
C MET A 193 -3.47 -2.00 -14.93
N VAL A 194 -2.90 -1.12 -15.77
CA VAL A 194 -2.76 0.32 -15.50
C VAL A 194 -4.14 0.97 -15.36
N MET A 195 -5.07 0.68 -16.28
CA MET A 195 -6.44 1.20 -16.21
C MET A 195 -7.16 0.72 -14.94
N VAL A 196 -7.06 -0.56 -14.60
CA VAL A 196 -7.65 -1.13 -13.37
C VAL A 196 -7.07 -0.45 -12.13
N ALA A 197 -5.74 -0.28 -12.06
CA ALA A 197 -5.09 0.42 -10.96
C ALA A 197 -5.58 1.88 -10.83
N GLY A 198 -5.72 2.57 -11.97
CA GLY A 198 -6.26 3.92 -12.07
C GLY A 198 -7.70 4.01 -11.54
N VAL A 199 -8.58 3.13 -12.02
CA VAL A 199 -10.00 3.09 -11.60
C VAL A 199 -10.13 2.82 -10.11
N ILE A 200 -9.44 1.82 -9.57
CA ILE A 200 -9.43 1.52 -8.12
C ILE A 200 -8.99 2.75 -7.34
N THR A 201 -7.92 3.40 -7.78
CA THR A 201 -7.37 4.58 -7.13
C THR A 201 -8.34 5.75 -7.13
N VAL A 202 -8.93 6.06 -8.29
CA VAL A 202 -9.92 7.13 -8.42
C VAL A 202 -11.12 6.87 -7.50
N MET A 203 -11.63 5.63 -7.46
CA MET A 203 -12.71 5.24 -6.55
C MET A 203 -12.32 5.46 -5.09
N VAL A 204 -11.13 5.01 -4.67
CA VAL A 204 -10.67 5.18 -3.28
C VAL A 204 -10.49 6.66 -2.93
N VAL A 205 -9.90 7.46 -3.82
CA VAL A 205 -9.69 8.89 -3.58
C VAL A 205 -11.02 9.63 -3.44
N PHE A 206 -12.01 9.34 -4.29
CA PHE A 206 -13.33 9.99 -4.21
C PHE A 206 -14.16 9.51 -3.02
N VAL A 207 -14.29 8.20 -2.83
CA VAL A 207 -15.16 7.61 -1.80
C VAL A 207 -14.59 7.85 -0.40
N ARG A 208 -13.26 7.79 -0.25
CA ARG A 208 -12.58 7.90 1.05
C ARG A 208 -11.78 9.18 1.22
N SER A 209 -11.81 10.11 0.29
CA SER A 209 -11.04 11.37 0.36
C SER A 209 -9.53 11.15 0.58
N ASN A 210 -8.99 10.00 0.16
CA ASN A 210 -7.65 9.52 0.50
C ASN A 210 -6.61 9.88 -0.57
N VAL A 211 -6.11 11.10 -0.51
CA VAL A 211 -5.13 11.63 -1.48
C VAL A 211 -3.81 10.85 -1.45
N LEU A 212 -3.37 10.39 -0.27
CA LEU A 212 -2.11 9.67 -0.13
C LEU A 212 -2.12 8.34 -0.91
N PHE A 213 -3.26 7.65 -0.95
CA PHE A 213 -3.43 6.45 -1.77
C PHE A 213 -3.14 6.73 -3.24
N GLY A 214 -3.65 7.85 -3.78
CA GLY A 214 -3.43 8.23 -5.17
C GLY A 214 -1.99 8.64 -5.47
N LEU A 215 -1.32 9.33 -4.54
CA LEU A 215 0.10 9.66 -4.71
C LEU A 215 1.00 8.42 -4.81
N VAL A 216 0.63 7.32 -4.13
CA VAL A 216 1.35 6.06 -4.24
C VAL A 216 1.21 5.45 -5.65
N LEU A 217 0.02 5.50 -6.26
CA LEU A 217 -0.13 5.06 -7.64
C LEU A 217 0.68 5.94 -8.60
N VAL A 218 0.67 7.26 -8.42
CA VAL A 218 1.46 8.18 -9.26
C VAL A 218 2.96 7.84 -9.17
N TRP A 219 3.47 7.55 -7.96
CA TRP A 219 4.83 7.08 -7.77
C TRP A 219 5.12 5.76 -8.52
N ALA A 220 4.21 4.78 -8.41
CA ALA A 220 4.36 3.49 -9.08
C ALA A 220 4.38 3.63 -10.62
N LEU A 221 3.45 4.40 -11.16
CA LEU A 221 3.32 4.67 -12.59
C LEU A 221 4.52 5.48 -13.12
N TRP A 222 5.07 6.40 -12.32
CA TRP A 222 6.32 7.08 -12.66
C TRP A 222 7.49 6.09 -12.78
N GLY A 223 7.53 5.10 -11.88
CA GLY A 223 8.44 3.97 -11.96
C GLY A 223 8.32 3.16 -13.26
N MET A 224 7.09 2.88 -13.69
CA MET A 224 6.81 2.21 -14.96
C MET A 224 7.28 3.04 -16.16
N MET A 225 7.00 4.35 -16.15
CA MET A 225 7.44 5.30 -17.19
C MET A 225 8.96 5.34 -17.34
N LYS A 226 9.71 5.17 -16.25
CA LYS A 226 11.18 5.16 -16.26
C LYS A 226 11.75 3.82 -16.72
N LYS A 227 10.99 2.73 -16.62
CA LYS A 227 11.39 1.42 -17.14
C LYS A 227 11.20 1.34 -18.65
N HIS A 228 10.06 1.84 -19.15
CA HIS A 228 9.67 1.71 -20.56
C HIS A 228 9.99 3.00 -21.32
N THR A 229 11.24 3.15 -21.75
CA THR A 229 11.71 4.37 -22.46
C THR A 229 11.85 4.20 -23.97
N GLU A 230 11.92 2.96 -24.45
CA GLU A 230 12.08 2.65 -25.86
C GLU A 230 10.84 3.03 -26.68
N PRO A 231 11.00 3.42 -27.97
CA PRO A 231 9.88 3.80 -28.84
C PRO A 231 8.81 2.72 -28.99
N ALA A 232 9.18 1.45 -28.86
CA ALA A 232 8.27 0.31 -28.93
C ALA A 232 7.15 0.35 -27.86
N TYR A 233 7.33 1.09 -26.76
CA TYR A 233 6.36 1.20 -25.67
C TYR A 233 5.57 2.52 -25.70
N ALA A 234 5.56 3.26 -26.83
CA ALA A 234 4.90 4.57 -26.94
C ALA A 234 3.44 4.54 -26.47
N ASP A 235 2.65 3.58 -26.95
CA ASP A 235 1.24 3.46 -26.60
C ASP A 235 1.02 3.13 -25.11
N LEU A 236 1.85 2.25 -24.54
CA LEU A 236 1.77 1.93 -23.11
C LEU A 236 2.10 3.16 -22.26
N ARG A 237 3.13 3.91 -22.64
CA ARG A 237 3.52 5.14 -21.96
C ARG A 237 2.44 6.21 -22.02
N GLU A 238 1.71 6.30 -23.13
CA GLU A 238 0.56 7.21 -23.26
C GLU A 238 -0.53 6.85 -22.25
N VAL A 239 -0.91 5.57 -22.15
CA VAL A 239 -1.88 5.09 -21.17
C VAL A 239 -1.42 5.35 -19.73
N ILE A 240 -0.14 5.12 -19.44
CA ILE A 240 0.43 5.41 -18.11
C ILE A 240 0.34 6.91 -17.81
N TRP A 241 0.75 7.78 -18.74
CA TRP A 241 0.69 9.23 -18.56
C TRP A 241 -0.73 9.75 -18.36
N MET A 242 -1.69 9.30 -19.17
CA MET A 242 -3.10 9.67 -19.02
C MET A 242 -3.63 9.26 -17.66
N THR A 243 -3.32 8.03 -17.22
CA THR A 243 -3.75 7.53 -15.92
C THR A 243 -3.13 8.35 -14.78
N MET A 244 -1.84 8.67 -14.86
CA MET A 244 -1.17 9.56 -13.90
C MET A 244 -1.81 10.94 -13.85
N ALA A 245 -2.11 11.54 -15.00
CA ALA A 245 -2.73 12.87 -15.08
C ALA A 245 -4.13 12.89 -14.46
N VAL A 246 -4.96 11.89 -14.77
CA VAL A 246 -6.30 11.75 -14.18
C VAL A 246 -6.20 11.58 -12.66
N VAL A 247 -5.34 10.68 -12.18
CA VAL A 247 -5.17 10.45 -10.73
C VAL A 247 -4.63 11.70 -10.03
N ALA A 248 -3.68 12.41 -10.63
CA ALA A 248 -3.13 13.65 -10.08
C ALA A 248 -4.19 14.76 -10.01
N ALA A 249 -5.01 14.92 -11.05
CA ALA A 249 -6.12 15.88 -11.06
C ALA A 249 -7.16 15.56 -9.97
N VAL A 250 -7.57 14.29 -9.85
CA VAL A 250 -8.51 13.84 -8.81
C VAL A 250 -7.93 14.08 -7.41
N CYS A 251 -6.64 13.77 -7.20
CA CYS A 251 -5.94 14.06 -5.95
C CYS A 251 -5.91 15.56 -5.63
N ALA A 252 -5.64 16.42 -6.61
CA ALA A 252 -5.60 17.87 -6.43
C ALA A 252 -6.99 18.42 -6.07
N ILE A 253 -8.04 18.01 -6.79
CA ILE A 253 -9.43 18.39 -6.51
C ILE A 253 -9.82 17.97 -5.10
N GLN A 254 -9.55 16.71 -4.73
CA GLN A 254 -9.89 16.18 -3.42
C GLN A 254 -9.09 16.85 -2.30
N PHE A 255 -7.82 17.19 -2.54
CA PHE A 255 -7.00 17.93 -1.59
C PHE A 255 -7.57 19.32 -1.32
N ILE A 256 -7.95 20.06 -2.36
CA ILE A 256 -8.60 21.37 -2.23
C ILE A 256 -9.93 21.24 -1.48
N ALA A 257 -10.76 20.25 -1.82
CA ALA A 257 -12.02 19.99 -1.12
C ALA A 257 -11.81 19.72 0.38
N ASN A 258 -10.75 18.98 0.73
CA ASN A 258 -10.36 18.72 2.11
C ASN A 258 -9.92 20.00 2.85
N LEU A 259 -9.21 20.91 2.17
CA LEU A 259 -8.80 22.21 2.75
C LEU A 259 -9.99 23.15 2.97
N VAL A 260 -10.85 23.30 1.97
CA VAL A 260 -12.05 24.17 2.05
C VAL A 260 -12.96 23.73 3.19
N TRP A 261 -13.16 22.41 3.35
CA TRP A 261 -13.97 21.87 4.45
C TRP A 261 -13.37 22.18 5.83
N ARG A 262 -12.04 22.12 5.99
CA ARG A 262 -11.37 22.49 7.25
C ARG A 262 -11.51 23.98 7.58
N GLY A 263 -11.50 24.85 6.56
CA GLY A 263 -11.72 26.29 6.74
C GLY A 263 -13.14 26.59 7.24
N ARG A 264 -14.15 25.94 6.66
CA ARG A 264 -15.57 26.11 7.06
C ARG A 264 -15.86 25.63 8.48
N THR A 265 -15.28 24.52 8.91
CA THR A 265 -15.48 23.99 10.27
C THR A 265 -14.80 24.83 11.33
N LYS A 266 -13.58 25.33 11.08
CA LYS A 266 -12.94 26.29 11.98
C LYS A 266 -13.72 27.60 12.09
N GLY A 267 -14.28 28.10 10.99
CA GLY A 267 -15.10 29.32 11.01
C GLY A 267 -16.37 29.20 11.86
N LYS A 268 -17.03 28.04 11.86
CA LYS A 268 -18.23 27.80 12.68
C LYS A 268 -17.96 27.71 14.18
N VAL A 269 -16.80 27.20 14.59
CA VAL A 269 -16.43 27.07 16.02
C VAL A 269 -15.98 28.40 16.63
N VAL A 270 -15.63 29.40 15.82
CA VAL A 270 -15.22 30.74 16.29
C VAL A 270 -16.41 31.70 16.42
N THR A 271 -17.57 31.35 15.84
CA THR A 271 -18.80 32.17 15.85
C THR A 271 -19.83 31.74 16.90
N GLU A 272 -19.54 30.69 17.68
CA GLU A 272 -20.32 30.24 18.85
C GLU A 272 -19.53 30.52 20.13
#